data_AF-A0A537IST0-F1
#
_entry.id   AF-A0A537IST0-F1
#
_cell.length_a   1.000
_cell.length_b   1.000
_cell.length_c   1.000
_cell.angle_alpha   90.00
_cell.angle_beta   90.00
_cell.angle_gamma   90.00
#
_symmetry.space_group_name_H-M   'P 1'
#
loop_
_entity.id
_entity.type
_entity.pdbx_description
1 polymer ?
#
loop_
_entity_poly.entity_id
_entity_poly.type
_entity_poly.pdbx_seq_one_letter_code
_entity_poly.pdbx_strand_id
1 'polypeptide(L)'
;MRSYSTGLHSKVEVLDNDYGDLVVADFNFDGKEDFAVIRESGVTQGPLYSFYIQSVAGIFNYDKYLSETIVYFPEINRKKRTLTTYTLAGAIGVFERIYKQDKLNKWKLVSKKLITD
;
A
#
# COMPACT_ATOMS: atom_id res chain seq x y z
N MET A 1 8.82 -9.11 -10.79
CA MET A 1 7.56 -9.55 -11.40
C MET A 1 7.57 -11.04 -11.70
N ARG A 2 6.78 -11.79 -10.93
CA ARG A 2 6.52 -13.22 -11.05
C ARG A 2 5.38 -13.45 -12.04
N SER A 3 5.58 -14.40 -12.95
CA SER A 3 4.48 -14.89 -13.78
C SER A 3 3.69 -15.96 -13.03
N TYR A 4 2.39 -15.74 -12.85
CA TYR A 4 1.50 -16.71 -12.23
C TYR A 4 1.01 -17.79 -13.20
N SER A 5 1.04 -17.52 -14.52
CA SER A 5 0.63 -18.49 -15.56
C SER A 5 1.76 -19.43 -15.96
N THR A 6 3.00 -18.93 -16.02
CA THR A 6 4.17 -19.72 -16.46
C THR A 6 5.12 -20.10 -15.33
N GLY A 7 4.94 -19.54 -14.13
CA GLY A 7 5.82 -19.79 -12.98
C GLY A 7 7.21 -19.16 -13.09
N LEU A 8 7.48 -18.39 -14.14
CA LEU A 8 8.73 -17.65 -14.31
C LEU A 8 8.97 -16.70 -13.12
N HIS A 9 10.21 -16.66 -12.64
CA HIS A 9 10.64 -15.89 -11.45
C HIS A 9 9.98 -16.29 -10.11
N SER A 10 9.40 -17.49 -10.01
CA SER A 10 8.78 -17.98 -8.77
C SER A 10 9.74 -18.19 -7.58
N LYS A 11 11.07 -18.15 -7.82
CA LYS A 11 12.12 -18.37 -6.80
C LYS A 11 12.96 -17.13 -6.50
N VAL A 12 12.60 -15.97 -7.05
CA VAL A 12 13.31 -14.71 -6.77
C VAL A 12 13.04 -14.31 -5.32
N GLU A 13 14.08 -13.88 -4.61
CA GLU A 13 13.94 -13.37 -3.25
C GLU A 13 13.07 -12.11 -3.22
N VAL A 14 12.20 -12.03 -2.22
CA VAL A 14 11.28 -10.91 -2.02
C VAL A 14 12.03 -9.83 -1.25
N LEU A 15 12.17 -8.64 -1.83
CA LEU A 15 12.77 -7.49 -1.16
C LEU A 15 11.83 -6.95 -0.07
N ASP A 16 12.38 -6.25 0.92
CA ASP A 16 11.57 -5.59 1.95
C ASP A 16 10.61 -4.56 1.30
N ASN A 17 9.33 -4.56 1.73
CA ASN A 17 8.18 -3.86 1.11
C ASN A 17 7.69 -4.38 -0.27
N ASP A 18 8.18 -5.52 -0.77
CA ASP A 18 7.58 -6.23 -1.91
C ASP A 18 6.51 -7.21 -1.43
N TYR A 19 5.24 -6.79 -1.51
CA TYR A 19 4.08 -7.59 -1.08
C TYR A 19 3.48 -8.42 -2.23
N GLY A 20 4.17 -8.45 -3.37
CA GLY A 20 3.73 -9.14 -4.58
C GLY A 20 3.22 -8.19 -5.66
N ASP A 21 3.29 -8.66 -6.91
CA ASP A 21 2.92 -7.86 -8.08
C ASP A 21 1.42 -7.52 -8.13
N LEU A 22 0.60 -8.34 -7.48
CA LEU A 22 -0.83 -8.16 -7.26
C LEU A 22 -1.16 -8.50 -5.81
N VAL A 23 -1.78 -7.58 -5.11
CA VAL A 23 -2.26 -7.75 -3.74
C VAL A 23 -3.76 -7.56 -3.72
N VAL A 24 -4.47 -8.46 -3.04
CA VAL A 24 -5.93 -8.37 -2.83
C VAL A 24 -6.17 -8.20 -1.33
N ALA A 25 -6.84 -7.12 -0.95
CA ALA A 25 -7.19 -6.81 0.43
C ALA A 25 -8.26 -5.71 0.49
N ASP A 26 -9.04 -5.65 1.56
CA ASP A 26 -9.91 -4.50 1.90
C ASP A 26 -9.07 -3.30 2.40
N PHE A 27 -8.70 -2.38 1.50
CA PHE A 27 -7.87 -1.22 1.84
C PHE A 27 -8.69 -0.06 2.43
N ASN A 28 -9.98 0.05 2.06
CA ASN A 28 -10.87 1.13 2.49
C ASN A 28 -11.76 0.73 3.69
N PHE A 29 -11.59 -0.47 4.23
CA PHE A 29 -12.32 -1.00 5.38
C PHE A 29 -13.85 -1.02 5.18
N ASP A 30 -14.30 -1.27 3.96
CA ASP A 30 -15.73 -1.31 3.62
C ASP A 30 -16.31 -2.74 3.56
N GLY A 31 -15.45 -3.75 3.80
CA GLY A 31 -15.80 -5.16 3.81
C GLY A 31 -15.77 -5.84 2.43
N LYS A 32 -15.36 -5.13 1.37
CA LYS A 32 -15.11 -5.70 0.04
C LYS A 32 -13.61 -5.85 -0.22
N GLU A 33 -13.28 -6.78 -1.11
CA GLU A 33 -11.90 -6.95 -1.54
C GLU A 33 -11.56 -5.93 -2.63
N ASP A 34 -10.51 -5.16 -2.38
CA ASP A 34 -9.88 -4.27 -3.34
C ASP A 34 -8.61 -4.95 -3.91
N PHE A 35 -7.90 -4.28 -4.81
CA PHE A 35 -6.58 -4.74 -5.21
C PHE A 35 -5.56 -3.63 -5.43
N ALA A 36 -4.29 -3.98 -5.30
CA ALA A 36 -3.16 -3.12 -5.61
C ALA A 36 -2.17 -3.86 -6.51
N VAL A 37 -1.51 -3.13 -7.40
CA VAL A 37 -0.45 -3.67 -8.27
C VAL A 37 0.78 -2.80 -8.20
N ILE A 38 1.95 -3.42 -8.36
CA ILE A 38 3.20 -2.66 -8.46
C ILE A 38 3.14 -1.78 -9.72
N ARG A 39 3.22 -0.47 -9.53
CA ARG A 39 3.31 0.53 -10.59
C ARG A 39 4.76 0.71 -11.05
N GLU A 40 5.68 0.75 -10.10
CA GLU A 40 7.08 1.04 -10.35
C GLU A 40 7.95 0.22 -9.39
N SER A 41 8.81 -0.62 -9.96
CA SER A 41 9.81 -1.40 -9.22
C SER A 41 11.16 -0.69 -9.28
N GLY A 42 11.86 -0.58 -8.15
CA GLY A 42 13.26 -0.12 -8.15
C GLY A 42 13.54 1.27 -7.57
N VAL A 43 12.66 1.82 -6.73
CA VAL A 43 13.04 2.95 -5.88
C VAL A 43 13.75 2.44 -4.61
N THR A 44 14.67 3.24 -4.08
CA THR A 44 15.51 2.91 -2.91
C THR A 44 14.72 2.56 -1.63
N GLN A 45 13.40 2.80 -1.64
CA GLN A 45 12.50 2.63 -0.51
C GLN A 45 11.47 1.48 -0.69
N GLY A 46 11.60 0.67 -1.75
CA GLY A 46 10.67 -0.41 -2.08
C GLY A 46 9.62 -0.01 -3.13
N PRO A 47 8.90 -0.97 -3.74
CA PRO A 47 8.02 -0.70 -4.88
C PRO A 47 6.90 0.32 -4.58
N LEU A 48 6.49 1.04 -5.63
CA LEU A 48 5.32 1.92 -5.60
C LEU A 48 4.09 1.17 -6.14
N TYR A 49 2.93 1.40 -5.54
CA TYR A 49 1.69 0.68 -5.86
C TYR A 49 0.62 1.60 -6.43
N SER A 50 -0.16 1.07 -7.39
CA SER A 50 -1.46 1.61 -7.77
C SER A 50 -2.56 0.82 -7.10
N PHE A 51 -3.51 1.51 -6.48
CA PHE A 51 -4.62 0.93 -5.73
C PHE A 51 -5.93 1.12 -6.47
N TYR A 52 -6.75 0.08 -6.46
CA TYR A 52 -8.04 0.03 -7.14
C TYR A 52 -9.11 -0.45 -6.15
N ILE A 53 -10.05 0.43 -5.84
CA ILE A 53 -11.08 0.22 -4.83
C ILE A 53 -12.36 -0.28 -5.47
N GLN A 54 -12.93 -1.35 -4.92
CA GLN A 54 -14.14 -1.96 -5.43
C GLN A 54 -15.37 -1.13 -5.02
N SER A 55 -16.12 -0.66 -6.01
CA SER A 55 -17.42 -0.04 -5.78
C SER A 55 -18.50 -1.07 -5.44
N VAL A 56 -19.64 -0.60 -4.93
CA VAL A 56 -20.83 -1.44 -4.69
C VAL A 56 -21.29 -2.19 -5.95
N ALA A 57 -21.07 -1.61 -7.13
CA ALA A 57 -21.41 -2.25 -8.41
C ALA A 57 -20.37 -3.28 -8.88
N GLY A 58 -19.32 -3.55 -8.10
CA GLY A 58 -18.23 -4.46 -8.46
C GLY A 58 -17.19 -3.86 -9.42
N ILE A 59 -17.30 -2.57 -9.75
CA ILE A 59 -16.33 -1.85 -10.59
C ILE A 59 -15.14 -1.41 -9.73
N PHE A 60 -13.93 -1.69 -10.20
CA PHE A 60 -12.69 -1.28 -9.53
C PHE A 60 -12.22 0.07 -10.04
N ASN A 61 -12.15 1.06 -9.14
CA ASN A 61 -11.79 2.43 -9.48
C ASN A 61 -10.39 2.75 -8.96
N TYR A 62 -9.55 3.36 -9.79
CA TYR A 62 -8.24 3.86 -9.36
C TYR A 62 -8.40 4.87 -8.22
N ASP A 63 -7.82 4.59 -7.06
CA ASP A 63 -7.82 5.51 -5.93
C ASP A 63 -6.58 6.40 -6.00
N LYS A 64 -6.83 7.66 -6.36
CA LYS A 64 -5.78 8.67 -6.53
C LYS A 64 -5.01 8.92 -5.23
N TYR A 65 -5.68 8.96 -4.09
CA TYR A 65 -5.03 9.29 -2.83
C TYR A 65 -4.09 8.15 -2.40
N LEU A 66 -4.57 6.91 -2.45
CA LEU A 66 -3.75 5.75 -2.13
C LEU A 66 -2.57 5.63 -3.11
N SER A 67 -2.81 5.82 -4.41
CA SER A 67 -1.81 5.59 -5.46
C SER A 67 -0.78 6.71 -5.64
N GLU A 68 -1.10 7.95 -5.22
CA GLU A 68 -0.20 9.10 -5.42
C GLU A 68 0.30 9.71 -4.12
N THR A 69 -0.41 9.51 -3.00
CA THR A 69 -0.03 10.10 -1.69
C THR A 69 0.49 9.05 -0.71
N ILE A 70 -0.19 7.90 -0.57
CA ILE A 70 0.30 6.81 0.29
C ILE A 70 1.44 6.07 -0.42
N VAL A 71 1.22 5.73 -1.70
CA VAL A 71 2.15 5.24 -2.73
C VAL A 71 2.92 3.95 -2.40
N TYR A 72 3.50 3.84 -1.21
CA TYR A 72 4.10 2.63 -0.68
C TYR A 72 3.03 1.72 -0.10
N PHE A 73 3.27 0.41 -0.12
CA PHE A 73 2.34 -0.52 0.47
C PHE A 73 2.24 -0.29 1.99
N PRO A 74 1.03 -0.14 2.55
CA PRO A 74 0.86 0.10 3.97
C PRO A 74 0.67 -1.20 4.77
N GLU A 75 1.08 -1.19 6.03
CA GLU A 75 0.51 -2.10 7.02
C GLU A 75 -0.98 -1.76 7.25
N ILE A 76 -1.83 -2.78 7.19
CA ILE A 76 -3.28 -2.63 7.28
C ILE A 76 -3.76 -3.02 8.68
N ASN A 77 -4.16 -2.03 9.49
CA ASN A 77 -4.77 -2.28 10.80
C ASN A 77 -6.31 -2.21 10.72
N ARG A 78 -6.94 -3.37 10.52
CA ARG A 78 -8.41 -3.49 10.40
C ARG A 78 -9.15 -3.04 11.66
N LYS A 79 -8.61 -3.29 12.86
CA LYS A 79 -9.25 -2.91 14.14
C LYS A 79 -9.31 -1.39 14.32
N LYS A 80 -8.21 -0.69 14.01
CA LYS A 80 -8.11 0.76 14.13
C LYS A 80 -8.60 1.50 12.88
N ARG A 81 -8.81 0.77 11.78
CA ARG A 81 -9.11 1.27 10.43
C ARG A 81 -8.07 2.30 9.99
N THR A 82 -6.81 1.89 10.04
CA THR A 82 -5.66 2.73 9.71
C THR A 82 -4.72 2.01 8.76
N LEU A 83 -4.10 2.78 7.88
CA LEU A 83 -3.00 2.35 7.02
C LEU A 83 -1.71 3.00 7.54
N THR A 84 -0.65 2.23 7.72
CA THR A 84 0.64 2.73 8.19
C THR A 84 1.72 2.48 7.15
N THR A 85 2.47 3.50 6.75
CA THR A 85 3.63 3.34 5.87
C THR A 85 4.91 3.66 6.62
N TYR A 86 5.97 2.93 6.29
CA TYR A 86 7.32 3.16 6.76
C TYR A 86 8.22 3.52 5.57
N THR A 87 8.84 4.70 5.59
CA THR A 87 9.71 5.16 4.50
C THR A 87 11.03 5.65 5.06
N LEU A 88 12.15 5.39 4.39
CA LEU A 88 13.47 5.84 4.84
C LEU A 88 13.51 7.37 5.01
N ALA A 89 14.13 7.82 6.11
CA ALA A 89 14.44 9.21 6.40
C ALA A 89 15.94 9.48 6.16
N GLY A 90 16.46 9.04 5.01
CA GLY A 90 17.90 9.03 4.75
C GLY A 90 18.64 8.13 5.73
N ALA A 91 19.81 8.57 6.20
CA ALA A 91 20.60 7.85 7.21
C ALA A 91 20.11 8.04 8.66
N ILE A 92 19.04 8.83 8.87
CA ILE A 92 18.63 9.29 10.21
C ILE A 92 17.61 8.34 10.85
N GLY A 93 16.92 7.50 10.05
CA GLY A 93 15.94 6.54 10.54
C GLY A 93 14.79 6.32 9.57
N VAL A 94 13.58 6.12 10.10
CA VAL A 94 12.36 5.80 9.32
C VAL A 94 11.23 6.75 9.67
N PHE A 95 10.53 7.27 8.66
CA PHE A 95 9.27 7.97 8.84
C PHE A 95 8.11 6.97 8.91
N GLU A 96 7.46 6.90 10.06
CA GLU A 96 6.14 6.31 10.23
C GLU A 96 5.08 7.35 9.84
N ARG A 97 4.15 6.97 8.96
CA ARG A 97 2.96 7.76 8.64
C ARG A 97 1.72 6.91 8.81
N ILE A 98 0.74 7.43 9.55
CA ILE A 98 -0.54 6.75 9.80
C ILE A 98 -1.65 7.53 9.11
N TYR A 99 -2.46 6.84 8.32
CA TYR A 99 -3.57 7.39 7.55
C TYR A 99 -4.90 6.78 8.00
N LYS A 100 -5.96 7.58 7.91
CA LYS A 100 -7.32 7.16 8.24
C LYS A 100 -8.35 7.91 7.41
N GLN A 101 -9.45 7.25 7.09
CA GLN A 101 -10.60 7.90 6.46
C GLN A 101 -11.40 8.74 7.46
N ASP A 102 -11.87 9.91 7.02
CA ASP A 102 -12.85 10.68 7.76
C ASP A 102 -14.28 10.11 7.60
N LYS A 103 -15.28 10.78 8.20
CA LYS A 103 -16.68 10.35 8.13
C LYS A 103 -17.27 10.34 6.71
N LEU A 104 -16.60 10.96 5.74
CA LEU A 104 -16.98 11.00 4.32
C LEU A 104 -16.12 10.05 3.48
N ASN A 105 -15.43 9.09 4.13
CA ASN A 105 -14.52 8.14 3.50
C ASN A 105 -13.32 8.79 2.79
N LYS A 106 -12.98 10.05 3.10
CA LYS A 106 -11.80 10.72 2.54
C LYS A 106 -10.59 10.43 3.41
N TRP A 107 -9.53 9.95 2.78
CA TRP A 107 -8.26 9.68 3.46
C TRP A 107 -7.58 10.95 3.97
N LYS A 108 -6.98 10.85 5.15
CA LYS A 108 -6.17 11.90 5.79
C LYS A 108 -4.97 11.29 6.50
N LEU A 109 -3.86 12.03 6.50
CA LEU A 109 -2.73 11.76 7.38
C LEU A 109 -3.11 12.18 8.81
N VAL A 110 -3.01 11.25 9.77
CA VAL A 110 -3.35 11.50 11.19
C VAL A 110 -2.15 11.46 12.11
N SER A 111 -1.03 10.86 11.67
CA SER A 111 0.24 10.91 12.41
C SER A 111 1.42 10.82 11.46
N LYS A 112 2.49 11.54 11.80
CA LYS A 112 3.81 11.43 11.18
C LYS A 112 4.85 11.47 12.28
N LYS A 113 5.72 10.47 12.35
CA LYS A 113 6.80 10.38 13.35
C LYS A 113 8.09 9.95 12.67
N LEU A 114 9.21 10.52 13.12
CA LEU A 114 10.53 10.02 12.82
C LEU A 114 10.92 9.04 13.92
N ILE A 115 11.24 7.81 13.53
CA ILE A 115 11.78 6.78 14.42
C ILE A 115 13.27 6.71 14.13
N THR A 116 14.09 7.03 15.13
CA THR A 116 15.55 6.89 15.08
C THR A 116 15.95 5.75 15.99
N ASP A 117 17.07 5.10 15.68
CA ASP A 117 17.72 4.14 16.58
C ASP A 117 18.26 4.84 17.85
#